data_AF-A0A946P1X3-F1
#
_entry.id   AF-A0A946P1X3-F1
#
_cell.length_a   1.000
_cell.length_b   1.000
_cell.length_c   1.000
_cell.angle_alpha   90.00
_cell.angle_beta   90.00
_cell.angle_gamma   90.00
#
_symmetry.space_group_name_H-M   'P 1'
#
loop_
_entity.id
_entity.type
_entity.pdbx_description
1 polymer ?
#
loop_
_entity_poly.entity_id
_entity_poly.type
_entity_poly.pdbx_seq_one_letter_code
_entity_poly.pdbx_strand_id
1 'polypeptide(L)' 'AYECGFNAFDDARMKFDVRFYLVSILFIIFDLEVAFLFPWATSFQYQGMLGFWSMMIFLVVLTIGFAYEWKKGALEWE' A
#
# COMPACT_ATOMS: atom_id res chain seq x y z
N ALA A 1 14.20 -29.78 -1.15
CA ALA A 1 15.47 -30.18 -1.78
C ALA A 1 15.13 -30.91 -3.06
N TYR A 2 15.68 -30.47 -4.19
CA TYR A 2 15.50 -31.12 -5.49
C TYR A 2 16.72 -32.02 -5.73
N GLU A 3 16.48 -33.30 -6.00
CA GLU A 3 17.49 -34.35 -5.94
C GLU A 3 17.92 -34.77 -7.36
N CYS A 4 18.53 -33.82 -8.06
CA CYS A 4 19.24 -34.10 -9.30
C CYS A 4 20.65 -33.54 -9.13
N GLY A 5 21.66 -34.41 -9.21
CA GLY A 5 23.06 -34.18 -8.82
C GLY A 5 23.82 -33.12 -9.63
N PHE A 6 23.33 -31.88 -9.60
CA PHE A 6 24.01 -30.69 -10.08
C PHE A 6 24.30 -29.80 -8.87
N ASN A 7 25.52 -29.22 -8.81
CA ASN A 7 25.89 -28.31 -7.74
C ASN A 7 24.82 -27.22 -7.62
N ALA A 8 24.27 -27.05 -6.41
CA ALA A 8 23.45 -25.89 -6.09
C ALA A 8 24.34 -24.67 -6.32
N PHE A 9 24.15 -24.00 -7.47
CA PHE A 9 24.63 -22.64 -7.65
C PHE A 9 23.83 -21.82 -6.66
N ASP A 10 24.41 -21.70 -5.46
CA ASP A 10 23.93 -20.82 -4.44
C ASP A 10 24.12 -19.40 -4.97
N ASP A 11 23.03 -18.86 -5.48
CA ASP A 11 22.74 -17.46 -5.25
C ASP A 11 21.38 -17.40 -4.54
N ALA A 12 21.36 -17.71 -3.24
CA ALA A 12 20.21 -17.48 -2.36
C ALA A 12 19.79 -16.00 -2.30
N ARG A 13 20.53 -15.09 -2.96
CA ARG A 13 20.10 -13.73 -3.24
C ARG A 13 19.34 -13.70 -4.56
N MET A 14 18.06 -14.06 -4.51
CA MET A 14 17.15 -13.60 -5.56
C MET A 14 17.28 -12.07 -5.67
N LYS A 15 17.48 -11.56 -6.89
CA LYS A 15 17.31 -10.14 -7.19
C LYS A 15 15.85 -9.80 -6.93
N PHE A 16 15.55 -9.47 -5.68
CA PHE A 16 14.21 -9.13 -5.27
C PHE A 16 13.85 -7.83 -5.97
N ASP A 17 12.81 -7.89 -6.79
CA ASP A 17 12.37 -6.72 -7.51
C ASP A 17 11.82 -5.71 -6.50
N VAL A 18 12.37 -4.48 -6.50
CA VAL A 18 11.96 -3.39 -5.59
C VAL A 18 10.46 -3.11 -5.73
N ARG A 19 9.87 -3.48 -6.87
CA ARG A 19 8.43 -3.42 -7.16
C ARG A 19 7.56 -4.16 -6.14
N PHE A 20 7.96 -5.35 -5.70
CA PHE A 20 7.20 -6.10 -4.67
C PHE A 20 7.17 -5.39 -3.32
N TYR A 21 8.24 -4.67 -2.99
CA TYR A 21 8.32 -3.89 -1.76
C TYR A 21 7.43 -2.64 -1.83
N LEU A 22 7.38 -1.97 -2.98
CA LEU A 22 6.49 -0.81 -3.19
C LEU A 22 5.00 -1.20 -3.04
N VAL A 23 4.58 -2.31 -3.66
CA VAL A 23 3.21 -2.82 -3.51
C VAL A 23 2.91 -3.18 -2.05
N SER A 24 3.87 -3.76 -1.33
CA SER A 24 3.71 -4.12 0.08
C SER A 24 3.54 -2.88 0.97
N ILE A 25 4.36 -1.85 0.77
CA ILE A 25 4.22 -0.59 1.52
C ILE A 25 2.88 0.07 1.22
N LEU A 26 2.50 0.17 -0.06
CA LEU A 26 1.24 0.76 -0.46
C LEU A 26 0.05 0.02 0.18
N PHE A 27 0.09 -1.31 0.20
CA PHE A 27 -0.94 -2.11 0.88
C PHE A 27 -1.01 -1.80 2.38
N ILE A 28 0.14 -1.70 3.06
CA ILE A 28 0.19 -1.36 4.50
C ILE A 28 -0.39 0.03 4.76
N ILE A 29 -0.04 1.01 3.93
CA ILE A 29 -0.55 2.39 4.06
C ILE A 29 -2.06 2.39 3.86
N PHE A 30 -2.56 1.77 2.78
CA PHE A 30 -3.99 1.70 2.49
C PHE A 30 -4.78 0.95 3.58
N ASP A 31 -4.25 -0.14 4.13
CA ASP A 31 -4.90 -0.86 5.23
C ASP A 31 -5.01 0.00 6.50
N LEU A 32 -3.95 0.74 6.81
CA LEU A 32 -3.93 1.70 7.92
C LEU A 32 -4.93 2.84 7.71
N GLU A 33 -5.12 3.32 6.48
CA GLU A 33 -6.15 4.31 6.16
C GLU A 33 -7.56 3.80 6.45
N VAL A 34 -7.88 2.58 6.01
CA VAL A 34 -9.19 1.95 6.26
C VAL A 34 -9.42 1.77 7.76
N ALA A 35 -8.36 1.42 8.51
CA ALA A 35 -8.41 1.34 9.97
C ALA A 35 -8.77 2.69 10.61
N PHE A 36 -8.32 3.83 10.06
CA PHE A 36 -8.73 5.17 10.51
C PHE A 36 -10.13 5.58 10.02
N LEU A 37 -10.54 5.09 8.86
CA LEU A 37 -11.86 5.36 8.27
C LEU A 37 -12.98 4.71 9.09
N PHE A 38 -12.72 3.53 9.66
CA PHE A 38 -13.70 2.76 10.44
C PHE A 38 -14.24 3.50 11.68
N PRO A 39 -13.42 3.98 12.64
CA PRO A 39 -13.92 4.71 13.81
C PRO A 39 -14.55 6.06 13.44
N TRP A 40 -14.11 6.70 12.36
CA TRP A 40 -14.76 7.91 11.86
C TRP A 40 -16.16 7.61 11.32
N ALA A 41 -16.32 6.52 10.55
CA ALA A 41 -17.61 6.11 10.02
C ALA A 41 -18.59 5.70 11.14
N THR A 42 -18.11 5.03 12.19
CA THR A 42 -18.96 4.66 13.34
C THR A 42 -19.34 5.85 14.22
N SER A 43 -18.49 6.88 14.32
CA SER A 43 -18.75 8.10 15.10
C SER A 43 -19.30 9.27 14.27
N PHE A 44 -19.68 9.03 13.01
CA PHE A 44 -20.10 10.07 12.06
C PHE A 44 -21.23 10.97 12.58
N GLN A 45 -22.15 10.42 13.37
CA GLN A 45 -23.28 11.17 13.91
C GLN A 45 -22.88 12.22 14.97
N TYR A 46 -21.70 12.10 15.58
CA TYR A 46 -21.24 12.98 16.65
C TYR A 46 -20.18 14.00 16.19
N GLN A 47 -19.56 13.78 15.03
CA GLN A 47 -18.36 14.52 14.58
C GLN A 47 -18.67 15.90 13.96
N GLY A 48 -19.93 16.17 13.60
CA GLY A 48 -20.36 17.42 12.98
C GLY A 48 -19.67 17.74 11.64
N MET A 49 -19.80 18.99 11.18
CA MET A 49 -19.29 19.42 9.87
C MET A 49 -17.75 19.45 9.79
N LEU A 50 -17.08 19.70 10.92
CA LEU A 50 -15.61 19.69 11.01
C LEU A 50 -15.05 18.27 10.82
N GLY A 51 -15.70 17.28 11.43
CA GLY A 51 -15.34 15.87 11.26
C GLY A 51 -15.49 15.38 9.82
N PHE A 52 -16.48 15.91 9.09
CA PHE A 52 -16.63 15.60 7.68
C PHE A 52 -15.47 16.16 6.85
N TRP A 53 -15.12 17.44 7.03
CA TRP A 53 -14.03 18.06 6.27
C TRP A 53 -12.65 17.49 6.60
N SER A 54 -12.41 17.10 7.85
CA SER A 54 -11.12 16.47 8.22
C SER A 54 -10.91 15.15 7.48
N MET A 55 -11.95 14.31 7.39
CA MET A 55 -11.87 13.06 6.63
C MET A 55 -11.78 13.29 5.12
N MET A 56 -12.48 14.29 4.59
CA MET A 56 -12.35 14.64 3.16
C MET A 56 -10.93 15.05 2.79
N ILE A 57 -10.26 15.86 3.63
CA ILE A 57 -8.86 16.25 3.40
C ILE A 57 -7.95 15.02 3.49
N PHE A 58 -8.17 14.14 4.47
CA PHE A 58 -7.41 12.91 4.63
C PHE A 58 -7.47 12.06 3.34
N LEU A 59 -8.66 11.79 2.82
CA LEU A 59 -8.85 11.03 1.57
C LEU A 59 -8.21 11.70 0.36
N VAL A 60 -8.24 13.03 0.26
CA VAL A 60 -7.63 13.77 -0.86
C VAL A 60 -6.12 13.60 -0.86
N VAL A 61 -5.45 13.76 0.29
CA VAL A 61 -4.00 13.59 0.40
C VAL A 61 -3.57 12.20 -0.06
N LEU A 62 -4.35 11.19 0.29
CA LEU A 62 -4.08 9.79 -0.04
C LEU A 62 -4.31 9.50 -1.52
N THR A 63 -5.41 10.02 -2.07
CA THR A 63 -5.69 9.90 -3.51
C THR A 63 -4.57 10.54 -4.34
N ILE A 64 -4.00 11.65 -3.89
CA ILE A 64 -2.85 12.29 -4.55
C ILE A 64 -1.59 11.41 -4.43
N GLY A 65 -1.32 10.84 -3.26
CA GLY A 65 -0.21 9.91 -3.05
C GLY A 65 -0.30 8.69 -3.98
N PHE A 66 -1.46 8.05 -4.03
CA PHE A 66 -1.74 6.92 -4.90
C PHE A 66 -1.61 7.29 -6.38
N ALA A 67 -2.19 8.41 -6.80
CA ALA A 67 -2.09 8.89 -8.18
C ALA A 67 -0.63 9.18 -8.60
N TYR A 68 0.20 9.67 -7.69
CA TYR A 68 1.62 9.88 -7.92
C TYR A 68 2.38 8.56 -8.13
N GLU A 69 2.15 7.57 -7.27
CA GLU A 69 2.77 6.24 -7.41
C GLU A 69 2.33 5.52 -8.69
N TRP A 70 1.05 5.65 -9.04
CA TRP A 70 0.51 5.16 -10.31
C TRP A 70 1.24 5.78 -11.50
N LYS A 71 1.39 7.11 -11.52
CA LYS A 71 2.11 7.82 -12.60
C LYS A 71 3.59 7.49 -12.66
N LYS A 72 4.21 7.07 -11.56
CA LYS A 72 5.61 6.69 -11.52
C LYS A 72 5.87 5.28 -12.11
N GLY A 73 4.81 4.57 -12.51
CA GLY A 73 4.94 3.23 -13.10
C GLY A 73 5.33 2.16 -12.09
N ALA A 74 5.14 2.41 -10.78
CA ALA A 74 5.42 1.41 -9.74
C ALA A 74 4.47 0.19 -9.83
N LEU A 75 3.37 0.31 -10.58
CA LEU A 75 2.33 -0.70 -10.72
C LEU A 75 2.25 -1.36 -12.11
N GLU A 76 3.01 -0.91 -13.11
CA GLU A 76 2.95 -1.49 -14.45
C GLU A 76 3.81 -2.76 -14.55
N TRP A 77 3.17 -3.82 -15.04
CA TRP A 77 3.78 -5.13 -15.30
C TRP A 77 4.01 -5.27 -16.81
N GLU A 78 5.25 -5.52 -17.21
CA GLU A 78 5.57 -6.22 -18.47
C GLU A 78 5.95 -7.67 -18.15
#